data_AF-A0A920DNE8-F1
#
_entry.id   AF-A0A920DNE8-F1
#
_cell.length_a   1.000
_cell.length_b   1.000
_cell.length_c   1.000
_cell.angle_alpha   90.00
_cell.angle_beta   90.00
_cell.angle_gamma   90.00
#
_symmetry.space_group_name_H-M   'P 1'
#
loop_
_entity.id
_entity.type
_entity.pdbx_description
1 polymer ?
#
loop_
_entity_poly.entity_id
_entity_poly.type
_entity_poly.pdbx_seq_one_letter_code
_entity_poly.pdbx_strand_id
1 'polypeptide(L)' 'MPGRTAYFGLNHVGKPKAGETLVVSAASGAVGSVVGQLGKFMGCKVIGIAGGRKITICCQ' A
#
# COMPACT_ATOMS: atom_id res chain seq x y z
N MET A 1 11.25 7.01 -9.09
CA MET A 1 10.15 6.32 -9.81
C MET A 1 9.13 5.55 -8.95
N PRO A 2 9.42 5.04 -7.73
CA PRO A 2 8.47 4.21 -6.97
C PRO A 2 7.09 4.85 -6.71
N GLY A 3 7.09 6.15 -6.41
CA GLY A 3 5.85 6.89 -6.17
C GLY A 3 4.97 7.08 -7.41
N ARG A 4 5.55 7.15 -8.62
CA ARG A 4 4.77 7.27 -9.87
C ARG A 4 4.00 5.98 -10.15
N THR A 5 4.66 4.83 -9.95
CA THR A 5 4.04 3.51 -10.11
C THR A 5 2.96 3.28 -9.06
N ALA A 6 3.23 3.64 -7.80
CA ALA A 6 2.26 3.56 -6.70
C ALA A 6 1.03 4.43 -6.98
N TYR A 7 1.23 5.70 -7.34
CA TYR A 7 0.16 6.64 -7.65
C TYR A 7 -0.67 6.20 -8.86
N PHE A 8 -0.02 5.72 -9.92
CA PHE A 8 -0.73 5.25 -11.11
C PHE A 8 -1.57 4.01 -10.81
N GLY A 9 -1.00 3.03 -10.11
CA GLY A 9 -1.72 1.83 -9.70
C GLY A 9 -2.94 2.13 -8.83
N LEU A 10 -2.82 3.09 -7.89
CA LEU A 10 -3.92 3.47 -7.01
C LEU A 10 -4.97 4.36 -7.69
N ASN A 11 -4.57 5.41 -8.41
CA ASN A 11 -5.53 6.39 -8.95
C ASN A 11 -6.10 6.06 -10.34
N HIS A 12 -5.38 5.30 -11.16
CA HIS A 12 -5.85 4.98 -12.52
C HIS A 12 -6.41 3.56 -12.64
N VAL A 13 -5.82 2.59 -11.94
CA VAL A 13 -6.21 1.18 -12.06
C VAL A 13 -7.13 0.73 -10.91
N GLY A 14 -6.65 0.79 -9.67
CA GLY A 14 -7.35 0.24 -8.51
C GLY A 14 -8.48 1.11 -7.98
N LYS A 15 -8.34 2.44 -8.03
CA LYS A 15 -9.30 3.46 -7.55
C LYS A 15 -9.96 3.09 -6.21
N PRO A 16 -9.15 2.81 -5.16
CA PRO A 16 -9.70 2.41 -3.87
C PRO A 16 -10.48 3.58 -3.26
N LYS A 17 -11.56 3.26 -2.54
CA LYS A 17 -12.40 4.24 -1.85
C LYS A 17 -12.06 4.31 -0.37
N ALA A 18 -12.29 5.48 0.22
CA ALA A 18 -12.16 5.65 1.66
C ALA A 18 -13.04 4.62 2.40
N GLY A 19 -12.46 3.98 3.42
CA GLY A 19 -13.09 2.90 4.18
C GLY A 19 -12.82 1.49 3.64
N GLU A 20 -12.32 1.33 2.41
CA GLU A 20 -11.97 0.02 1.86
C GLU A 20 -10.63 -0.50 2.41
N THR A 21 -10.45 -1.82 2.35
CA THR A 21 -9.19 -2.46 2.78
C THR A 21 -8.27 -2.68 1.60
N LEU A 22 -7.05 -2.14 1.70
CA LEU A 22 -6.02 -2.21 0.67
C LEU A 22 -4.89 -3.13 1.13
N VAL A 23 -4.68 -4.24 0.43
CA VAL A 23 -3.63 -5.21 0.75
C VAL A 23 -2.41 -4.97 -0.14
N VAL A 24 -1.24 -4.79 0.47
CA VAL A 24 0.02 -4.51 -0.23
C VAL A 24 0.97 -5.68 -0.08
N SER A 25 1.20 -6.39 -1.18
CA SER A 25 2.26 -7.39 -1.26
C SER A 25 3.64 -6.72 -1.29
N ALA A 26 4.63 -7.35 -0.65
CA ALA A 26 5.99 -6.82 -0.54
C ALA A 26 6.04 -5.35 -0.04
N ALA A 27 5.29 -5.05 1.03
CA ALA A 27 5.17 -3.72 1.62
C ALA A 27 6.51 -3.12 2.09
N SER A 28 7.53 -3.95 2.34
CA SER A 28 8.89 -3.52 2.64
C SER A 28 9.67 -2.97 1.44
N GLY A 29 9.17 -3.16 0.21
CA GLY A 29 9.81 -2.68 -1.02
C GLY A 29 9.57 -1.19 -1.27
N ALA A 30 10.39 -0.58 -2.14
CA ALA A 30 10.34 0.85 -2.44
C ALA A 30 8.99 1.36 -2.98
N VAL A 31 8.23 0.52 -3.70
CA VAL A 31 6.89 0.86 -4.19
C VAL A 31 5.85 0.58 -3.11
N GLY A 32 5.94 -0.56 -2.43
CA GLY A 32 4.98 -1.00 -1.41
C GLY A 32 4.89 -0.03 -0.23
N SER A 33 6.02 0.54 0.19
CA SER A 33 6.04 1.55 1.26
C SER A 33 5.29 2.83 0.89
N VAL A 34 5.43 3.30 -0.36
CA VAL A 34 4.72 4.49 -0.85
C VAL A 34 3.23 4.20 -1.07
N VAL A 35 2.88 3.01 -1.55
CA VAL A 35 1.48 2.56 -1.66
C VAL A 35 0.80 2.58 -0.29
N GLY A 36 1.48 2.13 0.76
CA GLY A 36 0.90 2.14 2.11
C GLY A 36 0.62 3.55 2.64
N GLN A 37 1.54 4.48 2.42
CA GLN A 37 1.35 5.89 2.78
C GLN A 37 0.20 6.53 1.99
N LEU A 38 0.14 6.30 0.67
CA LEU A 38 -0.93 6.81 -0.18
C LEU A 38 -2.29 6.21 0.19
N GLY A 39 -2.37 4.91 0.45
CA GLY A 39 -3.61 4.24 0.87
C GLY A 39 -4.17 4.80 2.17
N LYS A 40 -3.31 5.09 3.16
CA LYS A 40 -3.73 5.78 4.40
C LYS A 40 -4.22 7.19 4.13
N PHE A 41 -3.53 7.95 3.28
CA PHE A 41 -3.96 9.29 2.90
C PHE A 41 -5.32 9.32 2.18
N MET A 42 -5.63 8.26 1.43
CA MET A 42 -6.93 8.06 0.78
C MET A 42 -8.03 7.55 1.73
N GLY A 43 -7.74 7.41 3.04
CA GLY A 43 -8.69 6.92 4.03
C GLY A 43 -8.97 5.42 3.95
N CYS A 44 -8.09 4.65 3.32
CA CYS A 44 -8.21 3.20 3.20
C CYS A 44 -7.52 2.51 4.40
N LYS A 45 -8.01 1.34 4.78
CA LYS A 45 -7.35 0.47 5.75
C LYS A 45 -6.25 -0.32 5.03
N VAL A 46 -4.98 0.00 5.27
CA VAL A 46 -3.86 -0.64 4.59
C VAL A 46 -3.33 -1.84 5.39
N ILE A 47 -3.15 -2.98 4.72
CA ILE A 47 -2.55 -4.21 5.27
C ILE A 47 -1.35 -4.60 4.42
N GLY A 48 -0.14 -4.46 4.95
CA GLY A 48 1.10 -4.81 4.26
C GLY A 48 1.63 -6.20 4.59
N ILE A 49 2.11 -6.92 3.58
CA ILE A 49 2.84 -8.19 3.73
C ILE A 49 4.32 -7.95 3.40
N ALA A 50 5.21 -8.24 4.35
CA ALA A 50 6.65 -8.19 4.17
C ALA A 50 7.27 -9.58 4.36
N GLY A 51 8.20 -9.97 3.48
CA GLY A 51 8.78 -11.33 3.42
C GLY A 51 9.83 -11.66 4.49
N GLY A 52 9.69 -11.14 5.71
CA GLY A 52 10.59 -11.43 6.84
C GLY A 52 10.03 -12.50 7.78
N ARG A 53 10.88 -13.06 8.65
CA ARG A 53 10.52 -14.05 9.70
C ARG A 53 9.34 -13.66 10.58
N LYS A 54 9.04 -12.37 10.63
CA LYS A 54 7.84 -11.83 11.25
C LYS A 54 6.94 -11.44 10.08
N ILE A 55 5.85 -12.18 9.85
CA ILE A 55 4.69 -11.67 9.10
C ILE A 55 4.24 -10.44 9.88
N THR A 56 4.87 -9.32 9.58
CA THR A 56 4.60 -8.07 10.25
C THR A 56 3.49 -7.50 9.43
N ILE A 57 2.27 -7.61 9.96
CA ILE A 57 1.16 -6.77 9.53
C ILE A 57 1.60 -5.35 9.89
N CYS A 58 2.35 -4.73 8.97
CA CYS A 58 2.78 -3.37 9.12
C CYS A 58 1.54 -2.52 8.90
N CYS A 59 0.89 -2.14 9.99
CA CYS A 59 -0.04 -1.02 10.01
C CYS A 59 0.75 0.31 9.89
N GLN A 60 1.69 0.39 8.92
CA GLN A 60 2.55 1.57 8.70
C GLN A 60 1.75 2.74 8.22
#